data_AF-A0A367K741-F1
#
_entry.id   AF-A0A367K741-F1
#
_cell.length_a   1.000
_cell.length_b   1.000
_cell.length_c   1.000
_cell.angle_alpha   90.00
_cell.angle_beta   90.00
_cell.angle_gamma   90.00
#
_symmetry.space_group_name_H-M   'P 1'
#
loop_
_entity.id
_entity.type
_entity.pdbx_description
1 polymer ?
#
loop_
_entity_poly.entity_id
_entity_poly.type
_entity_poly.pdbx_seq_one_letter_code
_entity_poly.pdbx_strand_id
1 'polypeptide(L)'
;MDASEWKYENPTRLAYPHDRFKAAFITFVKNDTESLTKLRYTIRNLEDQFNKDHNYPYLIFTDQDLSDEYMELAGALSKSTVRFEKVGSDFYGYHPTTDLDRAAQTRIDMSQTVFGDSEDYRFQSRFMAGTMYRHPLMRELDFTWRFEAGTEYICPIEQDLFQYVFENNKTTSFSMALYEYKETVPSLYQTVIDFASKHPKWVKSDQDSDSLWSFVQDPFTKTFNGCHLWNNFQV
;
A
#
# COMPACT_ATOMS: atom_id res chain seq x y z
N MET A 1 -19.57 35.10 20.77
CA MET A 1 -18.50 34.14 21.09
C MET A 1 -18.06 33.62 19.75
N ASP A 2 -16.91 34.09 19.25
CA ASP A 2 -16.32 33.50 18.05
C ASP A 2 -16.07 32.03 18.36
N ALA A 3 -16.87 31.15 17.77
CA ALA A 3 -16.52 29.74 17.71
C ALA A 3 -15.33 29.68 16.76
N SER A 4 -14.10 29.66 17.29
CA SER A 4 -12.95 29.29 16.50
C SER A 4 -13.28 27.95 15.86
N GLU A 5 -13.42 27.91 14.54
CA GLU A 5 -13.59 26.66 13.79
C GLU A 5 -12.42 25.76 14.17
N TRP A 6 -12.72 24.65 14.85
CA TRP A 6 -11.73 23.66 15.22
C TRP A 6 -11.09 23.11 13.94
N LYS A 7 -9.77 22.96 13.94
CA LYS A 7 -9.01 22.42 12.81
C LYS A 7 -8.18 21.24 13.25
N TYR A 8 -8.11 20.23 12.40
CA TYR A 8 -7.22 19.11 12.62
C TYR A 8 -5.78 19.54 12.34
N GLU A 9 -4.92 19.46 13.35
CA GLU A 9 -3.50 19.75 13.19
C GLU A 9 -2.76 18.49 12.75
N ASN A 10 -2.49 18.40 11.45
CA ASN A 10 -1.70 17.32 10.89
C ASN A 10 -0.31 17.29 11.55
N PRO A 11 0.10 16.18 12.19
CA PRO A 11 1.33 16.12 12.96
C PRO A 11 2.56 16.27 12.04
N THR A 12 3.44 17.21 12.38
CA THR A 12 4.64 17.51 11.58
C THR A 12 5.75 16.47 11.71
N ARG A 13 5.72 15.66 12.77
CA ARG A 13 6.66 14.57 13.03
C ARG A 13 5.89 13.33 13.45
N LEU A 14 6.35 12.17 12.97
CA LEU A 14 5.86 10.88 13.44
C LEU A 14 6.62 10.47 14.69
N ALA A 15 5.90 9.97 15.70
CA ALA A 15 6.49 9.31 16.85
C ALA A 15 6.66 7.82 16.54
N TYR A 16 7.81 7.25 16.92
CA TYR A 16 8.13 5.83 16.74
C TYR A 16 8.45 5.20 18.10
N PRO A 17 8.12 3.92 18.32
CA PRO A 17 8.27 3.30 19.64
C PRO A 17 9.70 2.95 20.04
N HIS A 18 10.63 2.84 19.09
CA HIS A 18 12.06 2.63 19.35
C HIS A 18 12.94 3.41 18.37
N ASP A 19 14.23 3.48 18.68
CA ASP A 19 15.26 4.17 17.90
C ASP A 19 16.01 3.28 16.90
N ARG A 20 15.78 1.96 16.93
CA ARG A 20 16.49 0.97 16.09
C ARG A 20 16.08 0.99 14.63
N PHE A 21 14.82 1.29 14.35
CA PHE A 21 14.25 1.43 13.01
C PHE A 21 13.03 2.34 13.06
N LYS A 22 12.53 2.77 11.90
CA LYS A 22 11.30 3.53 11.75
C LYS A 22 10.28 2.72 10.99
N ALA A 23 9.09 2.58 11.54
CA ALA A 23 8.00 1.85 10.91
C ALA A 23 6.68 2.59 11.06
N ALA A 24 5.77 2.38 10.11
CA ALA A 24 4.42 2.95 10.14
C ALA A 24 3.41 2.01 9.49
N PHE A 25 2.16 2.11 9.95
CA PHE A 25 1.02 1.63 9.19
C PHE A 25 0.76 2.56 8.01
N ILE A 26 0.50 2.01 6.84
CA ILE A 26 0.22 2.79 5.64
C ILE A 26 -1.08 2.34 4.97
N THR A 27 -1.85 3.30 4.47
CA THR A 27 -3.03 3.03 3.65
C THR A 27 -3.35 4.19 2.73
N PHE A 28 -4.31 4.01 1.81
CA PHE A 28 -4.84 5.07 0.96
C PHE A 28 -6.36 5.11 1.05
N VAL A 29 -6.94 6.30 1.17
CA VAL A 29 -8.39 6.48 1.33
C VAL A 29 -8.94 7.56 0.41
N LYS A 30 -10.24 7.44 0.13
CA LYS A 30 -11.04 8.47 -0.54
C LYS A 30 -11.80 9.30 0.49
N ASN A 31 -12.16 10.52 0.06
CA ASN A 31 -12.92 11.49 0.83
C ASN A 31 -14.42 11.24 0.69
N ASP A 32 -14.87 10.10 1.20
CA ASP A 32 -16.28 9.75 1.27
C ASP A 32 -16.59 9.03 2.59
N THR A 33 -17.87 9.02 2.97
CA THR A 33 -18.34 8.48 4.24
C THR A 33 -18.10 6.97 4.36
N GLU A 34 -18.14 6.22 3.25
CA GLU A 34 -17.90 4.78 3.26
C GLU A 34 -16.43 4.49 3.55
N SER A 35 -15.52 5.19 2.85
CA SER A 35 -14.08 5.14 3.08
C SER A 35 -13.72 5.51 4.52
N LEU A 36 -14.32 6.57 5.08
CA LEU A 36 -14.12 6.93 6.49
C LEU A 36 -14.58 5.82 7.44
N THR A 37 -15.76 5.25 7.17
CA THR A 37 -16.32 4.18 8.01
C THR A 37 -15.43 2.95 8.01
N LYS A 38 -14.96 2.53 6.82
CA LYS A 38 -14.03 1.42 6.64
C LYS A 38 -12.68 1.68 7.30
N LEU A 39 -12.13 2.88 7.14
CA LEU A 39 -10.86 3.27 7.76
C LEU A 39 -10.95 3.19 9.29
N ARG A 40 -12.00 3.79 9.86
CA ARG A 40 -12.25 3.79 11.31
C ARG A 40 -12.40 2.37 11.85
N TYR A 41 -13.14 1.53 11.14
CA TYR A 41 -13.30 0.12 11.49
C TYR A 41 -11.94 -0.59 11.54
N THR A 42 -11.09 -0.44 10.52
CA THR A 42 -9.79 -1.11 10.49
C THR A 42 -8.80 -0.54 11.51
N ILE A 43 -8.75 0.78 11.72
CA ILE A 43 -7.90 1.38 12.76
C ILE A 43 -8.30 0.84 14.14
N ARG A 44 -9.61 0.78 14.46
CA ARG A 44 -10.07 0.20 15.73
C ARG A 44 -9.60 -1.24 15.89
N ASN A 45 -9.73 -2.07 14.85
CA ASN A 45 -9.26 -3.46 14.90
C ASN A 45 -7.75 -3.55 15.10
N LEU A 46 -6.96 -2.77 14.36
CA LEU A 46 -5.50 -2.74 14.52
C LEU A 46 -5.10 -2.32 15.93
N GLU A 47 -5.74 -1.29 16.50
CA GLU A 47 -5.50 -0.85 17.87
C GLU A 47 -5.86 -1.96 18.87
N ASP A 48 -7.04 -2.57 18.74
CA ASP A 48 -7.54 -3.58 19.67
C ASP A 48 -6.67 -4.86 19.67
N GLN A 49 -6.19 -5.27 18.49
CA GLN A 49 -5.43 -6.51 18.31
C GLN A 49 -3.90 -6.36 18.40
N PHE A 50 -3.34 -5.17 18.17
CA PHE A 50 -1.90 -4.98 18.04
C PHE A 50 -1.41 -3.62 18.56
N ASN A 51 -1.86 -2.53 17.95
CA ASN A 51 -1.12 -1.27 18.02
C ASN A 51 -1.27 -0.52 19.36
N LYS A 52 -2.29 -0.83 20.17
CA LYS A 52 -2.41 -0.26 21.52
C LYS A 52 -1.19 -0.54 22.42
N ASP A 53 -0.48 -1.65 22.15
CA ASP A 53 0.65 -2.11 22.94
C ASP A 53 1.99 -1.61 22.36
N HIS A 54 2.02 -1.21 21.08
CA HIS A 54 3.26 -0.86 20.37
C HIS A 54 3.35 0.60 19.92
N ASN A 55 2.22 1.28 19.71
CA ASN A 55 2.14 2.71 19.39
C ASN A 55 2.90 3.14 18.10
N TYR A 56 2.86 2.33 17.03
CA TYR A 56 3.37 2.74 15.72
C TYR A 56 2.44 3.75 15.05
N PRO A 57 3.00 4.74 14.31
CA PRO A 57 2.21 5.78 13.66
C PRO A 57 1.45 5.25 12.44
N TYR A 58 0.39 5.96 12.07
CA TYR A 58 -0.37 5.75 10.83
C TYR A 58 -0.07 6.87 9.83
N LEU A 59 0.24 6.47 8.60
CA LEU A 59 0.33 7.34 7.43
C LEU A 59 -0.81 7.01 6.46
N ILE A 60 -1.76 7.93 6.36
CA ILE A 60 -2.97 7.77 5.57
C ILE A 60 -2.88 8.67 4.36
N PHE A 61 -2.66 8.09 3.19
CA PHE A 61 -2.56 8.82 1.93
C PHE A 61 -3.93 9.06 1.30
N THR A 62 -4.03 10.13 0.52
CA THR A 62 -5.24 10.45 -0.27
C THR A 62 -4.88 11.35 -1.44
N ASP A 63 -5.68 11.39 -2.50
CA ASP A 63 -5.58 12.36 -3.60
C ASP A 63 -6.52 13.57 -3.41
N GLN A 64 -7.29 13.61 -2.32
CA GLN A 64 -8.37 14.57 -2.09
C GLN A 64 -8.13 15.42 -0.83
N ASP A 65 -8.79 16.56 -0.74
CA ASP A 65 -8.80 17.36 0.50
C ASP A 65 -9.77 16.74 1.51
N LEU A 66 -9.25 16.16 2.58
CA LEU A 66 -10.06 15.62 3.68
C LEU A 66 -10.55 16.75 4.58
N SER A 67 -11.76 16.62 5.11
CA SER A 67 -12.27 17.57 6.10
C SER A 67 -11.59 17.37 7.45
N ASP A 68 -11.58 18.43 8.27
CA ASP A 68 -11.13 18.36 9.65
C ASP A 68 -11.90 17.28 10.43
N GLU A 69 -13.21 17.15 10.22
CA GLU A 69 -14.05 16.12 10.82
C GLU A 69 -13.62 14.69 10.42
N TYR A 70 -13.29 14.46 9.14
CA TYR A 70 -12.79 13.16 8.68
C TYR A 70 -11.52 12.77 9.44
N MET A 71 -10.57 13.69 9.48
CA MET A 71 -9.26 13.46 10.10
C MET A 71 -9.40 13.28 11.62
N GLU A 72 -10.30 14.01 12.28
CA GLU A 72 -10.59 13.85 13.70
C GLU A 72 -11.20 12.48 14.02
N LEU A 73 -12.25 12.11 13.29
CA LEU A 73 -13.00 10.88 13.57
C LEU A 73 -12.17 9.62 13.35
N ALA A 74 -11.21 9.67 12.42
CA ALA A 74 -10.24 8.61 12.20
C ALA A 74 -9.07 8.68 13.20
N GLY A 75 -8.50 9.87 13.41
CA GLY A 75 -7.36 10.10 14.29
C GLY A 75 -7.64 9.77 15.77
N ALA A 76 -8.83 10.10 16.26
CA ALA A 76 -9.23 9.90 17.66
C ALA A 76 -9.32 8.42 18.10
N LEU A 77 -9.16 7.47 17.16
CA LEU A 77 -9.20 6.04 17.47
C LEU A 77 -7.87 5.48 17.98
N SER A 78 -6.76 6.19 17.77
CA SER A 78 -5.42 5.77 18.18
C SER A 78 -4.79 6.79 19.12
N LYS A 79 -3.91 6.31 20.03
CA LYS A 79 -3.01 7.16 20.81
C LYS A 79 -1.73 7.50 20.04
N SER A 80 -1.44 6.72 18.99
CA SER A 80 -0.30 6.91 18.11
C SER A 80 -0.52 8.12 17.22
N THR A 81 0.57 8.64 16.64
CA THR A 81 0.47 9.70 15.65
C THR A 81 -0.27 9.19 14.41
N VAL A 82 -1.36 9.86 14.03
CA VAL A 82 -2.06 9.63 12.75
C VAL A 82 -1.80 10.84 11.86
N ARG A 83 -1.23 10.63 10.69
CA ARG A 83 -0.96 11.70 9.72
C ARG A 83 -1.71 11.43 8.43
N PHE A 84 -2.39 12.45 7.93
CA PHE A 84 -3.05 12.43 6.63
C PHE A 84 -2.21 13.17 5.61
N GLU A 85 -1.88 12.52 4.50
CA GLU A 85 -1.00 13.07 3.48
C GLU A 85 -1.70 13.10 2.12
N LYS A 86 -1.96 14.31 1.62
CA LYS A 86 -2.50 14.51 0.27
C LYS A 86 -1.38 14.41 -0.75
N VAL A 87 -1.48 13.46 -1.67
CA VAL A 87 -0.50 13.25 -2.74
C VAL A 87 -0.87 14.05 -3.99
N GLY A 88 0.14 14.66 -4.61
CA GLY A 88 -0.01 15.40 -5.86
C GLY A 88 0.06 14.53 -7.12
N SER A 89 -0.11 15.16 -8.27
CA SER A 89 -0.13 14.55 -9.60
C SER A 89 1.14 13.76 -9.94
N ASP A 90 2.29 14.13 -9.36
CA ASP A 90 3.55 13.42 -9.55
C ASP A 90 3.48 11.96 -9.09
N PHE A 91 2.71 11.71 -8.03
CA PHE A 91 2.52 10.40 -7.43
C PHE A 91 1.24 9.73 -7.91
N TYR A 92 0.14 10.49 -8.04
CA TYR A 92 -1.21 9.98 -8.32
C TYR A 92 -1.81 10.67 -9.56
N GLY A 93 -1.89 9.94 -10.67
CA GLY A 93 -2.31 10.48 -11.95
C GLY A 93 -1.49 9.95 -13.12
N TYR A 94 -1.70 10.55 -14.29
CA TYR A 94 -0.93 10.26 -15.49
C TYR A 94 0.52 10.76 -15.37
N HIS A 95 1.44 9.97 -15.93
CA HIS A 95 2.79 10.45 -16.16
C HIS A 95 2.78 11.38 -17.39
N PRO A 96 3.67 12.41 -17.47
CA PRO A 96 3.69 13.32 -18.62
C PRO A 96 3.91 12.66 -19.99
N THR A 97 4.46 11.44 -20.01
CA THR A 97 4.70 10.66 -21.24
C THR A 97 3.59 9.65 -21.55
N THR A 98 2.49 9.64 -20.79
CA THR A 98 1.38 8.73 -21.05
C THR A 98 0.59 9.18 -22.28
N ASP A 99 0.37 8.25 -23.21
CA ASP A 99 -0.57 8.43 -24.31
C ASP A 99 -2.00 8.38 -23.78
N LEU A 100 -2.64 9.55 -23.68
CA LEU A 100 -3.96 9.70 -23.07
C LEU A 100 -5.07 9.10 -23.93
N ASP A 101 -4.96 9.17 -25.25
CA ASP A 101 -5.96 8.61 -26.17
C ASP A 101 -5.95 7.08 -26.08
N ARG A 102 -4.75 6.48 -26.06
CA ARG A 102 -4.60 5.04 -25.85
C ARG A 102 -5.08 4.62 -24.47
N ALA A 103 -4.80 5.40 -23.42
CA ALA A 103 -5.26 5.11 -22.07
C ALA A 103 -6.79 5.16 -21.96
N ALA A 104 -7.44 6.13 -22.61
CA ALA A 104 -8.90 6.23 -22.66
C ALA A 104 -9.52 5.06 -23.43
N GLN A 105 -8.99 4.73 -24.61
CA GLN A 105 -9.47 3.58 -25.40
C GLN A 105 -9.34 2.26 -24.63
N THR A 106 -8.21 2.05 -23.95
CA THR A 106 -7.98 0.83 -23.15
C THR A 106 -9.04 0.66 -22.05
N ARG A 107 -9.51 1.75 -21.43
CA ARG A 107 -10.58 1.69 -20.41
C ARG A 107 -11.93 1.27 -21.01
N ILE A 108 -12.22 1.71 -22.24
CA ILE A 108 -13.41 1.27 -22.97
C ILE A 108 -13.31 -0.23 -23.27
N ASP A 109 -12.16 -0.67 -23.81
CA ASP A 109 -11.91 -2.06 -24.18
C ASP A 109 -11.97 -3.00 -22.96
N MET A 110 -11.56 -2.51 -21.78
CA MET A 110 -11.54 -3.26 -20.52
C MET A 110 -12.79 -3.05 -19.65
N SER A 111 -13.85 -2.42 -20.15
CA SER A 111 -15.05 -2.08 -19.35
C SER A 111 -15.78 -3.29 -18.75
N GLN A 112 -15.57 -4.50 -19.29
CA GLN A 112 -16.14 -5.75 -18.76
C GLN A 112 -15.21 -6.44 -17.74
N THR A 113 -14.00 -5.89 -17.52
CA THR A 113 -13.07 -6.36 -16.48
C THR A 113 -13.32 -5.58 -15.20
N VAL A 114 -13.24 -6.24 -14.06
CA VAL A 114 -13.41 -5.59 -12.75
C VAL A 114 -12.42 -4.43 -12.62
N PHE A 115 -12.95 -3.22 -12.37
CA PHE A 115 -12.21 -1.94 -12.35
C PHE A 115 -11.46 -1.56 -13.64
N GLY A 116 -11.69 -2.25 -14.76
CA GLY A 116 -10.96 -2.04 -16.00
C GLY A 116 -11.20 -0.68 -16.66
N ASP A 117 -12.39 -0.10 -16.44
CA ASP A 117 -12.78 1.24 -16.89
C ASP A 117 -12.41 2.35 -15.89
N SER A 118 -11.90 2.00 -14.70
CA SER A 118 -11.58 2.96 -13.65
C SER A 118 -10.19 3.55 -13.84
N GLU A 119 -10.14 4.84 -14.17
CA GLU A 119 -8.90 5.62 -14.21
C GLU A 119 -8.29 5.74 -12.81
N ASP A 120 -9.13 5.99 -11.81
CA ASP A 120 -8.74 6.15 -10.42
C ASP A 120 -8.09 4.89 -9.86
N TYR A 121 -8.67 3.71 -10.12
CA TYR A 121 -8.10 2.43 -9.69
C TYR A 121 -6.69 2.19 -10.27
N ARG A 122 -6.45 2.65 -11.51
CA ARG A 122 -5.13 2.56 -12.15
C ARG A 122 -4.11 3.49 -11.51
N PHE A 123 -4.54 4.69 -11.13
CA PHE A 123 -3.68 5.63 -10.40
C PHE A 123 -3.33 5.11 -9.01
N GLN A 124 -4.30 4.56 -8.28
CA GLN A 124 -4.05 3.91 -6.99
C GLN A 124 -3.12 2.70 -7.14
N SER A 125 -3.33 1.86 -8.14
CA SER A 125 -2.45 0.72 -8.43
C SER A 125 -1.02 1.18 -8.72
N ARG A 126 -0.84 2.23 -9.53
CA ARG A 126 0.48 2.84 -9.80
C ARG A 126 1.11 3.42 -8.54
N PHE A 127 0.31 4.07 -7.70
CA PHE A 127 0.76 4.65 -6.44
C PHE A 127 1.34 3.59 -5.51
N MET A 128 0.55 2.55 -5.24
CA MET A 128 0.93 1.42 -4.38
C MET A 128 2.06 0.58 -4.94
N ALA A 129 2.14 0.42 -6.27
CA ALA A 129 3.18 -0.38 -6.91
C ALA A 129 4.56 0.29 -6.90
N GLY A 130 4.66 1.61 -6.74
CA GLY A 130 5.99 2.22 -6.79
C GLY A 130 6.13 3.71 -6.50
N THR A 131 5.18 4.58 -6.86
CA THR A 131 5.43 6.03 -6.70
C THR A 131 5.40 6.46 -5.23
N MET A 132 4.61 5.79 -4.38
CA MET A 132 4.56 6.02 -2.94
C MET A 132 5.94 5.98 -2.29
N TYR A 133 6.82 5.04 -2.65
CA TYR A 133 8.17 4.91 -2.06
C TYR A 133 9.11 6.08 -2.39
N ARG A 134 8.74 6.95 -3.34
CA ARG A 134 9.48 8.18 -3.63
C ARG A 134 9.02 9.35 -2.75
N HIS A 135 7.88 9.20 -2.07
CA HIS A 135 7.34 10.22 -1.18
C HIS A 135 8.30 10.47 0.00
N PRO A 136 8.55 11.73 0.41
CA PRO A 136 9.49 12.04 1.49
C PRO A 136 9.22 11.26 2.78
N LEU A 137 7.96 11.15 3.21
CA LEU A 137 7.58 10.38 4.40
C LEU A 137 7.96 8.90 4.30
N MET A 138 7.86 8.31 3.11
CA MET A 138 8.16 6.90 2.90
C MET A 138 9.67 6.64 2.88
N ARG A 139 10.47 7.60 2.41
CA ARG A 139 11.94 7.51 2.42
C ARG A 139 12.55 7.56 3.82
N GLU A 140 11.77 7.97 4.81
CA GLU A 140 12.21 7.99 6.21
C GLU A 140 11.92 6.68 6.95
N LEU A 141 11.13 5.78 6.36
CA LEU A 141 10.74 4.52 6.99
C LEU A 141 11.65 3.37 6.54
N ASP A 142 11.95 2.48 7.48
CA ASP A 142 12.64 1.21 7.22
C ASP A 142 11.63 0.09 6.92
N PHE A 143 10.46 0.12 7.59
CA PHE A 143 9.40 -0.87 7.42
C PHE A 143 8.01 -0.23 7.32
N THR A 144 7.09 -0.93 6.67
CA THR A 144 5.72 -0.45 6.48
C THR A 144 4.74 -1.59 6.61
N TRP A 145 3.69 -1.40 7.38
CA TRP A 145 2.56 -2.32 7.35
C TRP A 145 1.45 -1.71 6.50
N ARG A 146 1.34 -2.16 5.25
CA ARG A 146 0.21 -1.83 4.40
C ARG A 146 -1.04 -2.57 4.86
N PHE A 147 -2.09 -1.79 5.12
CA PHE A 147 -3.44 -2.29 5.35
C PHE A 147 -4.44 -1.60 4.42
N GLU A 148 -5.58 -2.22 4.19
CA GLU A 148 -6.69 -1.61 3.48
C GLU A 148 -7.86 -1.31 4.41
N ALA A 149 -8.45 -0.13 4.21
CA ALA A 149 -9.67 0.26 4.90
C ALA A 149 -10.78 -0.77 4.65
N GLY A 150 -11.37 -1.29 5.72
CA GLY A 150 -12.38 -2.34 5.69
C GLY A 150 -11.82 -3.75 5.96
N THR A 151 -10.51 -3.90 6.12
CA THR A 151 -9.90 -5.15 6.60
C THR A 151 -10.16 -5.35 8.09
N GLU A 152 -10.40 -6.59 8.48
CA GLU A 152 -10.58 -7.03 9.87
C GLU A 152 -9.38 -7.87 10.32
N TYR A 153 -8.94 -7.65 11.55
CA TYR A 153 -7.92 -8.47 12.22
C TYR A 153 -8.61 -9.25 13.33
N ILE A 154 -8.85 -10.54 13.09
CA ILE A 154 -9.74 -11.36 13.93
C ILE A 154 -9.07 -11.94 15.18
N CYS A 155 -7.74 -11.93 15.25
CA CYS A 155 -6.96 -12.50 16.34
C CYS A 155 -6.03 -11.46 16.95
N PRO A 156 -5.79 -11.51 18.28
CA PRO A 156 -4.72 -10.74 18.90
C PRO A 156 -3.36 -11.09 18.31
N ILE A 157 -2.53 -10.07 18.10
CA ILE A 157 -1.16 -10.20 17.57
C ILE A 157 -0.22 -9.75 18.68
N GLU A 158 0.22 -10.70 19.51
CA GLU A 158 1.00 -10.43 20.72
C GLU A 158 2.47 -10.06 20.43
N GLN A 159 2.98 -10.44 19.27
CA GLN A 159 4.35 -10.16 18.86
C GLN A 159 4.41 -8.87 18.05
N ASP A 160 5.35 -7.99 18.39
CA ASP A 160 5.72 -6.85 17.54
C ASP A 160 6.26 -7.35 16.20
N LEU A 161 5.42 -7.26 15.16
CA LEU A 161 5.75 -7.77 13.83
C LEU A 161 6.89 -6.98 13.17
N PHE A 162 6.96 -5.68 13.38
CA PHE A 162 8.06 -4.88 12.84
C PHE A 162 9.37 -5.26 13.51
N GLN A 163 9.34 -5.43 14.84
CA GLN A 163 10.49 -5.87 15.60
C GLN A 163 10.98 -7.25 15.13
N TYR A 164 10.05 -8.17 14.89
CA TYR A 164 10.34 -9.51 14.39
C TYR A 164 10.98 -9.47 13.00
N VAL A 165 10.43 -8.69 12.07
CA VAL A 165 10.96 -8.52 10.71
C VAL A 165 12.38 -7.95 10.76
N PHE A 166 12.62 -6.94 11.60
CA PHE A 166 13.94 -6.35 11.81
C PHE A 166 14.95 -7.36 12.39
N GLU A 167 14.62 -8.03 13.50
CA GLU A 167 15.56 -8.93 14.19
C GLU A 167 15.88 -10.20 13.41
N ASN A 168 14.95 -10.64 12.55
CA ASN A 168 15.12 -11.85 11.74
C ASN A 168 15.53 -11.56 10.29
N ASN A 169 15.93 -10.30 10.01
CA ASN A 169 16.37 -9.85 8.69
C ASN A 169 15.39 -10.26 7.58
N LYS A 170 14.10 -10.03 7.81
CA LYS A 170 13.03 -10.32 6.84
C LYS A 170 12.79 -9.08 5.98
N THR A 171 12.47 -9.31 4.71
CA THR A 171 12.20 -8.22 3.74
C THR A 171 10.72 -7.98 3.54
N THR A 172 9.88 -9.01 3.62
CA THR A 172 8.43 -8.89 3.47
C THR A 172 7.70 -10.04 4.16
N SER A 173 6.51 -9.74 4.67
CA SER A 173 5.55 -10.70 5.20
C SER A 173 4.19 -10.53 4.53
N PHE A 174 3.47 -11.63 4.33
CA PHE A 174 2.15 -11.67 3.72
C PHE A 174 1.26 -12.71 4.43
N SER A 175 -0.05 -12.55 4.33
CA SER A 175 -1.02 -13.51 4.89
C SER A 175 -1.67 -14.39 3.84
N MET A 176 -1.78 -13.91 2.59
CA MET A 176 -2.48 -14.59 1.50
C MET A 176 -1.73 -14.44 0.17
N ALA A 177 -1.89 -15.44 -0.69
CA ALA A 177 -1.43 -15.43 -2.07
C ALA A 177 -2.57 -15.88 -2.98
N LEU A 178 -2.71 -15.25 -4.14
CA LEU A 178 -3.82 -15.46 -5.06
C LEU A 178 -3.31 -15.59 -6.51
N TYR A 179 -4.20 -16.04 -7.40
CA TYR A 179 -3.98 -15.99 -8.84
C TYR A 179 -4.54 -14.69 -9.40
N GLU A 180 -3.72 -13.98 -10.16
CA GLU A 180 -4.11 -12.81 -10.94
C GLU A 180 -4.87 -13.24 -12.21
N TYR A 181 -5.83 -12.40 -12.59
CA TYR A 181 -6.52 -12.47 -13.87
C TYR A 181 -5.55 -12.08 -14.98
N LYS A 182 -5.13 -13.03 -15.82
CA LYS A 182 -4.08 -12.80 -16.83
C LYS A 182 -4.42 -11.66 -17.80
N GLU A 183 -5.70 -11.44 -18.05
CA GLU A 183 -6.24 -10.35 -18.87
C GLU A 183 -5.94 -8.95 -18.31
N THR A 184 -5.69 -8.80 -17.00
CA THR A 184 -5.33 -7.51 -16.39
C THR A 184 -3.84 -7.18 -16.55
N VAL A 185 -3.01 -8.18 -16.81
CA VAL A 185 -1.53 -8.08 -16.84
C VAL A 185 -0.88 -8.75 -18.07
N PRO A 186 -1.41 -8.60 -19.29
CA PRO A 186 -1.01 -9.41 -20.45
C PRO A 186 0.46 -9.23 -20.85
N SER A 187 1.05 -8.04 -20.62
CA SER A 187 2.44 -7.72 -20.96
C SER A 187 3.37 -7.62 -19.74
N LEU A 188 2.85 -7.77 -18.51
CA LEU A 188 3.61 -7.52 -17.29
C LEU A 188 4.82 -8.45 -17.19
N TYR A 189 4.59 -9.76 -17.33
CA TYR A 189 5.65 -10.74 -17.14
C TYR A 189 6.77 -10.60 -18.18
N GLN A 190 6.43 -10.42 -19.46
CA GLN A 190 7.44 -10.20 -20.50
C GLN A 190 8.27 -8.94 -20.20
N THR A 191 7.62 -7.86 -19.75
CA THR A 191 8.31 -6.63 -19.34
C THR A 191 9.29 -6.87 -18.18
N VAL A 192 8.90 -7.68 -17.20
CA VAL A 192 9.76 -8.07 -16.06
C VAL A 192 10.96 -8.90 -16.52
N ILE A 193 10.76 -9.89 -17.41
CA ILE A 193 11.86 -10.69 -17.95
C ILE A 193 12.82 -9.86 -18.81
N ASP A 194 12.30 -8.96 -19.65
CA ASP A 194 13.10 -8.02 -20.44
C ASP A 194 13.93 -7.10 -19.54
N PHE A 195 13.36 -6.63 -18.43
CA PHE A 195 14.09 -5.86 -17.42
C PHE A 195 15.18 -6.70 -16.75
N ALA A 196 14.85 -7.91 -16.27
CA ALA A 196 15.80 -8.80 -15.59
C ALA A 196 16.98 -9.15 -16.49
N SER A 197 16.76 -9.40 -17.78
CA SER A 197 17.81 -9.69 -18.75
C SER A 197 18.77 -8.53 -18.99
N LYS A 198 18.27 -7.28 -18.93
CA LYS A 198 19.07 -6.06 -19.06
C LYS A 198 19.78 -5.67 -17.75
N HIS A 199 19.24 -6.12 -16.61
CA HIS A 199 19.71 -5.78 -15.27
C HIS A 199 20.01 -7.01 -14.40
N PRO A 200 20.89 -7.94 -14.84
CA PRO A 200 21.12 -9.22 -14.14
C PRO A 200 21.72 -9.06 -12.74
N LYS A 201 22.31 -7.90 -12.41
CA LYS A 201 22.83 -7.60 -11.07
C LYS A 201 21.76 -7.25 -10.04
N TRP A 202 20.55 -6.93 -10.49
CA TRP A 202 19.44 -6.50 -9.62
C TRP A 202 18.42 -7.60 -9.36
N VAL A 203 18.49 -8.70 -10.11
CA VAL A 203 17.51 -9.78 -10.05
C VAL A 203 18.25 -11.08 -9.79
N LYS A 204 17.90 -11.79 -8.71
CA LYS A 204 18.40 -13.14 -8.45
C LYS A 204 18.01 -14.07 -9.59
N SER A 205 18.90 -14.97 -10.00
CA SER A 205 18.62 -15.95 -11.06
C SER A 205 17.47 -16.89 -10.65
N ASP A 206 16.71 -17.38 -11.62
CA ASP A 206 15.72 -18.46 -11.45
C ASP A 206 16.34 -19.82 -11.10
N GLN A 207 17.66 -19.94 -11.19
CA GLN A 207 18.44 -21.09 -10.74
C GLN A 207 18.88 -20.96 -9.27
N ASP A 208 18.77 -19.77 -8.68
CA ASP A 208 19.09 -19.53 -7.28
C ASP A 208 17.97 -20.10 -6.40
N SER A 209 18.32 -21.03 -5.50
CA SER A 209 17.38 -21.66 -4.57
C SER A 209 16.76 -20.69 -3.57
N ASP A 210 17.41 -19.54 -3.35
CA ASP A 210 16.91 -18.48 -2.47
C ASP A 210 15.97 -17.51 -3.21
N SER A 211 15.68 -17.76 -4.50
CA SER A 211 14.75 -16.94 -5.28
C SER A 211 13.30 -17.41 -5.14
N LEU A 212 12.36 -16.51 -5.43
CA LEU A 212 10.93 -16.81 -5.48
C LEU A 212 10.43 -17.09 -6.91
N TRP A 213 11.32 -17.40 -7.85
CA TRP A 213 10.92 -17.67 -9.24
C TRP A 213 9.98 -18.87 -9.35
N SER A 214 10.22 -19.92 -8.57
CA SER A 214 9.35 -21.10 -8.50
C SER A 214 7.94 -20.79 -7.99
N PHE A 215 7.76 -19.71 -7.22
CA PHE A 215 6.45 -19.26 -6.76
C PHE A 215 5.64 -18.59 -7.89
N VAL A 216 6.30 -17.81 -8.76
CA VAL A 216 5.63 -17.01 -9.81
C VAL A 216 5.67 -17.62 -11.22
N GLN A 217 6.48 -18.66 -11.44
CA GLN A 217 6.63 -19.31 -12.75
C GLN A 217 5.93 -20.66 -12.83
N ASP A 218 5.36 -20.95 -13.99
CA ASP A 218 5.02 -22.31 -14.36
C ASP A 218 6.30 -23.14 -14.55
N PRO A 219 6.40 -24.34 -13.94
CA PRO A 219 7.63 -25.14 -13.96
C PRO A 219 7.99 -25.66 -15.35
N PHE A 220 7.03 -25.76 -16.27
CA PHE A 220 7.22 -26.31 -17.61
C PHE A 220 7.37 -25.22 -18.67
N THR A 221 6.48 -24.23 -18.69
CA THR A 221 6.47 -23.18 -19.72
C THR A 221 7.38 -22.00 -19.38
N LYS A 222 7.80 -21.87 -18.11
CA LYS A 222 8.54 -20.71 -17.59
C LYS A 222 7.81 -19.38 -17.79
N THR A 223 6.49 -19.40 -17.96
CA THR A 223 5.64 -18.22 -18.03
C THR A 223 5.04 -17.88 -16.66
N PHE A 224 4.48 -16.68 -16.50
CA PHE A 224 3.79 -16.29 -15.27
C PHE A 224 2.61 -17.22 -14.99
N ASN A 225 2.61 -17.83 -13.80
CA ASN A 225 1.54 -18.72 -13.37
C ASN A 225 0.32 -17.96 -12.80
N GLY A 226 0.43 -16.66 -12.57
CA GLY A 226 -0.61 -15.82 -11.97
C GLY A 226 -0.42 -15.58 -10.46
N CYS A 227 0.41 -16.37 -9.79
CA CYS A 227 0.62 -16.26 -8.35
C CYS A 227 1.21 -14.90 -7.98
N HIS A 228 0.63 -14.26 -6.97
CA HIS A 228 1.17 -13.06 -6.35
C HIS A 228 0.82 -13.04 -4.86
N LEU A 229 1.59 -12.28 -4.09
CA LEU A 229 1.28 -11.99 -2.69
C LEU A 229 0.17 -10.95 -2.66
N TRP A 230 -0.92 -11.22 -1.94
CA TRP A 230 -2.06 -10.31 -1.92
C TRP A 230 -1.74 -9.10 -1.05
N ASN A 231 -1.46 -7.97 -1.70
CA ASN A 231 -0.78 -6.82 -1.10
C ASN A 231 -1.67 -5.93 -0.20
N ASN A 232 -2.93 -6.32 0.02
CA ASN A 232 -3.84 -5.65 0.94
C ASN A 232 -3.38 -5.81 2.40
N PHE A 233 -2.61 -6.88 2.69
CA PHE A 233 -1.80 -7.05 3.88
C PHE A 233 -0.34 -7.25 3.46
N GLN A 234 0.55 -6.37 3.91
CA GLN A 234 1.99 -6.53 3.73
C GLN A 234 2.73 -5.85 4.87
N VAL A 235 3.68 -6.54 5.48
CA VAL A 235 4.65 -5.97 6.45
C VAL A 235 6.05 -6.00 5.85
#